data_AF-A0A1W9P2S5-F1
#
_entry.id   AF-A0A1W9P2S5-F1
#
_cell.length_a   1.000
_cell.length_b   1.000
_cell.length_c   1.000
_cell.angle_alpha   90.00
_cell.angle_beta   90.00
_cell.angle_gamma   90.00
#
_symmetry.space_group_name_H-M   'P 1'
#
loop_
_entity.id
_entity.type
_entity.pdbx_description
1 polymer ?
#
loop_
_entity_poly.entity_id
_entity_poly.type
_entity_poly.pdbx_seq_one_letter_code
_entity_poly.pdbx_strand_id
1 'polypeptide(L)'
;MFKVAVGLSKKKDPFLAGQEAARKCLAELDEQEPDICLLFSSAMFANLKMIAGIRSIIPHSPLFGVSDAGEITSEGSYQRSVVMAAIKSDSLSFFRWTLGKHY
;
A
#
# COMPACT_ATOMS: atom_id res chain seq x y z
N MET A 1 8.31 4.91 -18.47
CA MET A 1 7.47 5.74 -17.59
C MET A 1 7.85 5.49 -16.14
N PHE A 2 7.79 6.49 -15.27
CA PHE A 2 7.94 6.36 -13.81
C PHE A 2 6.84 7.19 -13.15
N LYS A 3 5.98 6.55 -12.37
CA LYS A 3 4.83 7.19 -11.71
C LYS A 3 4.74 6.72 -10.27
N VAL A 4 4.43 7.66 -9.38
CA VAL A 4 4.21 7.40 -7.96
C VAL A 4 2.83 7.93 -7.62
N ALA A 5 2.07 7.13 -6.87
CA ALA A 5 0.74 7.46 -6.41
C ALA A 5 0.65 7.31 -4.89
N VAL A 6 -0.15 8.16 -4.24
CA VAL A 6 -0.35 8.11 -2.79
C VAL A 6 -1.83 7.96 -2.46
N GLY A 7 -2.17 6.85 -1.83
CA GLY A 7 -3.53 6.53 -1.41
C GLY A 7 -3.68 6.65 0.10
N LEU A 8 -4.66 7.43 0.56
CA LEU A 8 -4.97 7.58 1.98
C LEU A 8 -6.41 7.18 2.28
N SER A 9 -6.60 6.44 3.38
CA SER A 9 -7.90 6.16 3.97
C SER A 9 -7.95 6.43 5.46
N LYS A 10 -9.14 6.84 5.93
CA LYS A 10 -9.50 6.97 7.35
C LYS A 10 -10.77 6.20 7.70
N LYS A 11 -11.19 5.25 6.86
CA LYS A 11 -12.38 4.43 7.15
C LYS A 11 -12.15 3.63 8.43
N LYS A 12 -13.20 3.48 9.25
CA LYS A 12 -13.11 2.77 10.53
C LYS A 12 -12.90 1.26 10.34
N ASP A 13 -13.50 0.69 9.31
CA ASP A 13 -13.32 -0.72 9.01
C ASP A 13 -11.96 -0.94 8.32
N PRO A 14 -11.07 -1.79 8.86
CA PRO A 14 -9.73 -1.98 8.31
C PRO A 14 -9.72 -2.51 6.88
N PHE A 15 -10.65 -3.41 6.52
CA PHE A 15 -10.75 -3.94 5.16
C PHE A 15 -11.12 -2.83 4.17
N LEU A 16 -12.15 -2.05 4.49
CA LEU A 16 -12.56 -0.91 3.65
C LEU A 16 -11.47 0.18 3.60
N ALA A 17 -10.72 0.38 4.68
CA ALA A 17 -9.62 1.33 4.71
C ALA A 17 -8.48 0.93 3.77
N GLY A 18 -8.05 -0.34 3.86
CA GLY A 18 -7.05 -0.90 2.94
C GLY A 18 -7.52 -0.87 1.48
N GLN A 19 -8.78 -1.22 1.23
CA GLN A 19 -9.37 -1.18 -0.09
C GLN A 19 -9.40 0.23 -0.68
N GLU A 20 -9.81 1.24 0.10
CA GLU A 20 -9.86 2.63 -0.35
C GLU A 20 -8.47 3.19 -0.65
N ALA A 21 -7.50 2.95 0.23
CA ALA A 21 -6.11 3.39 0.00
C ALA A 21 -5.56 2.77 -1.30
N ALA A 22 -5.78 1.47 -1.52
CA ALA A 22 -5.34 0.80 -2.75
C ALA A 22 -6.04 1.32 -4.00
N ARG A 23 -7.35 1.57 -3.94
CA ARG A 23 -8.11 2.13 -5.07
C ARG A 23 -7.63 3.52 -5.47
N LYS A 24 -7.33 4.38 -4.50
CA LYS A 24 -6.78 5.72 -4.78
C LYS A 24 -5.43 5.64 -5.50
N CYS A 25 -4.55 4.74 -5.06
CA CYS A 25 -3.29 4.52 -5.76
C CYS A 25 -3.50 4.02 -7.20
N LEU A 26 -4.37 3.04 -7.43
CA LEU A 26 -4.63 2.55 -8.80
C LEU A 26 -5.21 3.63 -9.71
N ALA A 27 -6.15 4.42 -9.21
CA ALA A 27 -6.73 5.52 -9.98
C ALA A 27 -5.65 6.54 -10.40
N GLU A 28 -4.75 6.90 -9.49
CA GLU A 28 -3.61 7.78 -9.80
C GLU A 28 -2.57 7.12 -10.70
N LEU A 29 -2.50 5.79 -10.76
CA LEU A 29 -1.65 5.03 -11.68
C LEU A 29 -2.33 4.70 -13.02
N ASP A 30 -3.45 5.35 -13.35
CA ASP A 30 -4.24 5.10 -14.56
C ASP A 30 -4.67 3.61 -14.69
N GLU A 31 -5.06 3.01 -13.55
CA GLU A 31 -5.45 1.60 -13.41
C GLU A 31 -4.33 0.59 -13.76
N GLN A 32 -3.07 1.04 -13.82
CA GLN A 32 -1.94 0.14 -14.02
C GLN A 32 -1.52 -0.53 -12.73
N GLU A 33 -1.23 -1.83 -12.81
CA GLU A 33 -0.73 -2.59 -11.65
C GLU A 33 0.66 -2.09 -11.24
N PRO A 34 0.85 -1.65 -9.97
CA PRO A 34 2.12 -1.16 -9.49
C PRO A 34 3.17 -2.26 -9.39
N ASP A 35 4.43 -1.91 -9.58
CA ASP A 35 5.55 -2.85 -9.47
C ASP A 35 5.99 -3.04 -8.01
N ILE A 36 5.70 -2.06 -7.14
CA ILE A 36 5.88 -2.16 -5.70
C ILE A 36 4.91 -1.23 -4.95
N CYS A 37 4.47 -1.67 -3.77
CA CYS A 37 3.66 -0.88 -2.85
C CYS A 37 4.34 -0.78 -1.49
N LEU A 38 4.39 0.44 -0.94
CA LEU A 38 4.82 0.75 0.41
C LEU A 38 3.60 1.13 1.26
N LEU A 39 3.46 0.53 2.44
CA LEU A 39 2.32 0.69 3.32
C LEU A 39 2.75 1.25 4.68
N PHE A 40 2.06 2.29 5.10
CA PHE A 40 2.16 2.94 6.40
C PHE A 40 0.76 2.91 7.01
N SER A 41 0.64 2.46 8.25
CA SER A 41 -0.67 2.34 8.88
C SER A 41 -0.58 2.53 10.37
N SER A 42 -1.53 3.27 10.92
CA SER A 42 -1.67 3.36 12.37
C SER A 42 -1.87 1.97 12.97
N ALA A 43 -1.26 1.70 14.12
CA ALA A 43 -1.33 0.40 14.80
C ALA A 43 -2.76 -0.15 14.98
N MET A 44 -3.77 0.71 15.04
CA MET A 44 -5.17 0.29 15.12
C MET A 44 -5.70 -0.43 13.86
N PHE A 45 -5.06 -0.20 12.71
CA PHE A 45 -5.38 -0.84 11.42
C PHE A 45 -4.45 -2.00 11.08
N ALA A 46 -3.38 -2.21 11.86
CA ALA A 46 -2.35 -3.22 11.62
C ALA A 46 -2.85 -4.66 11.86
N ASN A 47 -3.78 -5.12 11.03
CA ASN A 47 -4.35 -6.45 11.05
C ASN A 47 -4.53 -7.02 9.64
N LEU A 48 -4.78 -8.33 9.57
CA LEU A 48 -4.90 -9.05 8.30
C LEU A 48 -6.09 -8.60 7.44
N LYS A 49 -7.13 -7.99 8.03
CA LYS A 49 -8.29 -7.49 7.27
C LYS A 49 -7.90 -6.30 6.38
N MET A 50 -7.04 -5.40 6.87
CA MET A 50 -6.50 -4.31 6.06
C MET A 50 -5.71 -4.83 4.87
N ILE A 51 -4.82 -5.80 5.11
CA ILE A 51 -4.04 -6.43 4.04
C ILE A 51 -4.97 -7.12 3.04
N ALA A 52 -6.00 -7.83 3.49
CA ALA A 52 -7.00 -8.44 2.61
C ALA A 52 -7.75 -7.38 1.78
N GLY A 53 -8.06 -6.22 2.36
CA GLY A 53 -8.65 -5.08 1.65
C GLY A 53 -7.76 -4.57 0.52
N ILE A 54 -6.48 -4.35 0.80
CA ILE A 54 -5.48 -3.96 -0.22
C ILE A 54 -5.37 -5.03 -1.31
N ARG A 55 -5.27 -6.31 -0.91
CA ARG A 55 -5.13 -7.44 -1.84
C ARG A 55 -6.37 -7.69 -2.70
N SER A 56 -7.56 -7.23 -2.28
CA SER A 56 -8.76 -7.25 -3.13
C SER A 56 -8.66 -6.31 -4.34
N ILE A 57 -7.74 -5.36 -4.30
CA ILE A 57 -7.52 -4.36 -5.35
C ILE A 57 -6.21 -4.60 -6.09
N ILE A 58 -5.13 -4.91 -5.36
CA ILE A 58 -3.79 -5.14 -5.90
C ILE A 58 -3.34 -6.55 -5.48
N PRO A 59 -3.76 -7.59 -6.22
CA PRO A 59 -3.60 -8.97 -5.78
C PRO A 59 -2.15 -9.44 -5.77
N HIS A 60 -1.30 -8.97 -6.70
CA HIS A 60 0.01 -9.58 -6.93
C HIS A 60 1.22 -8.70 -6.60
N SER A 61 1.09 -7.37 -6.66
CA SER A 61 2.22 -6.47 -6.41
C SER A 61 2.89 -6.70 -5.04
N PRO A 62 4.23 -6.71 -4.96
CA PRO A 62 4.94 -6.74 -3.69
C PRO A 62 4.44 -5.61 -2.76
N LEU A 63 4.10 -5.98 -1.52
CA LEU A 63 3.62 -5.03 -0.50
C LEU A 63 4.56 -5.11 0.70
N PHE A 64 5.21 -4.00 1.00
CA PHE A 64 6.09 -3.84 2.16
C PHE A 64 5.54 -2.73 3.04
N GLY A 65 5.59 -2.89 4.35
CA GLY A 65 5.06 -1.83 5.20
C GLY A 65 5.40 -1.97 6.67
N VAL A 66 5.04 -0.92 7.40
CA VAL A 66 5.25 -0.78 8.83
C VAL A 66 4.00 -0.21 9.48
N SER A 67 3.79 -0.54 10.75
CA SER A 67 2.79 0.15 11.58
C SER A 67 3.41 1.34 12.30
N ASP A 68 2.72 2.47 12.34
CA ASP A 68 3.20 3.71 12.93
C ASP A 68 2.16 4.37 13.87
N ALA A 69 2.53 5.50 14.46
CA ALA A 69 1.65 6.32 15.30
C ALA A 69 0.94 7.44 14.50
N GLY A 70 1.37 7.69 13.27
CA GLY A 70 0.91 8.76 12.40
C GLY A 70 1.74 8.80 11.12
N GLU A 71 1.07 9.12 10.02
CA GLU A 71 1.60 9.06 8.68
C GLU A 71 1.80 10.48 8.13
N ILE A 72 2.98 10.77 7.58
CA ILE A 72 3.26 12.03 6.88
C ILE A 72 3.26 11.76 5.38
N THR A 73 2.45 12.50 4.64
CA THR A 73 2.36 12.43 3.18
C THR A 73 2.64 13.81 2.57
N SER A 74 2.68 13.88 1.24
CA SER A 74 2.77 15.15 0.50
C SER A 74 1.60 16.11 0.78
N GLU A 75 0.47 15.60 1.28
CA GLU A 75 -0.72 16.39 1.58
C GLU A 75 -0.82 16.81 3.05
N GLY A 76 0.04 16.30 3.93
CA GLY A 76 0.09 16.69 5.33
C GLY A 76 0.36 15.53 6.30
N SER A 77 0.09 15.78 7.58
CA SER A 77 0.23 14.79 8.65
C SER A 77 -1.12 14.21 9.03
N TYR A 78 -1.16 12.89 9.21
CA TYR A 78 -2.37 12.14 9.48
C TYR A 78 -2.16 11.21 10.67
N GLN A 79 -3.28 10.89 11.32
CA GLN A 79 -3.35 9.91 12.40
C GLN A 79 -4.56 9.04 12.14
N ARG A 80 -4.50 7.81 12.67
CA ARG A 80 -5.59 6.83 12.53
C ARG A 80 -5.94 6.65 11.06
N SER A 81 -4.90 6.45 10.25
CA SER A 81 -5.00 6.32 8.80
C SER A 81 -4.40 5.02 8.31
N VAL A 82 -4.64 4.75 7.03
CA VAL A 82 -3.87 3.84 6.20
C VAL A 82 -3.37 4.65 5.03
N VAL A 83 -2.06 4.70 4.83
CA VAL A 83 -1.39 5.39 3.74
C VAL A 83 -0.60 4.40 2.93
N MET A 84 -0.75 4.43 1.63
CA MET A 84 -0.01 3.60 0.70
C MET A 84 0.66 4.46 -0.35
N ALA A 85 1.92 4.18 -0.66
CA ALA A 85 2.59 4.68 -1.84
C ALA A 85 2.75 3.53 -2.84
N ALA A 86 2.32 3.73 -4.08
CA ALA A 86 2.44 2.75 -5.15
C ALA A 86 3.32 3.31 -6.27
N ILE A 87 4.24 2.49 -6.77
CA ILE A 87 5.21 2.89 -7.79
C ILE A 87 5.03 2.02 -9.02
N LYS A 88 4.91 2.66 -10.19
CA LYS A 88 4.97 2.03 -11.51
C LYS A 88 6.20 2.54 -12.25
N SER A 89 7.01 1.64 -12.80
CA SER A 89 8.18 2.02 -13.58
C SER A 89 8.56 0.99 -14.64
N ASP A 90 8.83 1.47 -15.85
CA ASP A 90 9.37 0.61 -16.92
C ASP A 90 10.90 0.41 -16.80
N SER A 91 11.56 1.15 -15.92
CA SER A 91 13.03 1.15 -15.77
C SER A 91 13.50 0.56 -14.44
N LEU A 92 12.60 0.30 -13.50
CA LEU A 92 12.91 -0.33 -12.21
C LEU A 92 12.34 -1.75 -12.19
N SER A 93 13.15 -2.70 -11.76
CA SER A 93 12.72 -4.08 -11.52
C SER A 93 12.89 -4.41 -10.05
N PHE A 94 11.81 -4.85 -9.41
CA PHE A 94 11.83 -5.25 -8.00
C PHE A 94 11.87 -6.77 -7.90
N PHE A 95 12.95 -7.29 -7.32
CA PHE A 95 13.12 -8.72 -7.11
C PHE A 95 12.90 -9.06 -5.64
N ARG A 96 11.98 -9.98 -5.39
CA ARG A 96 11.79 -10.57 -4.05
C ARG A 96 12.71 -11.77 -3.93
N TRP A 97 13.82 -11.62 -3.21
CA TRP A 97 14.66 -12.75 -2.82
C TRP A 97 14.09 -13.41 -1.57
N THR A 98 13.70 -14.67 -1.67
CA THR A 98 13.42 -15.51 -0.50
C THR A 98 14.55 -16.53 -0.38
N LEU A 99 15.30 -16.50 0.72
CA LEU A 99 16.20 -17.59 1.08
C LEU A 99 15.36 -18.87 1.14
N GLY A 100 15.67 -19.83 0.26
CA GLY A 100 14.96 -21.10 0.16
C GLY A 100 14.90 -21.79 1.51
N LYS A 101 13.75 -22.40 1.81
CA LYS A 101 13.62 -23.32 2.94
C LYS A 101 14.59 -24.49 2.70
N HIS A 102 15.68 -24.53 3.45
CA HIS A 102 16.43 -25.75 3.70
C HIS A 102 15.76 -26.50 4.86
N TYR A 103 14.71 -27.29 4.57
CA TYR A 103 14.23 -28.40 5.40
C TYR A 103 13.61 -29.46 4.50
#